data_AF-A0A3B9EK45-F1
#
_entry.id   AF-A0A3B9EK45-F1
#
_cell.length_a   1.000
_cell.length_b   1.000
_cell.length_c   1.000
_cell.angle_alpha   90.00
_cell.angle_beta   90.00
_cell.angle_gamma   90.00
#
_symmetry.space_group_name_H-M   'P 1'
#
loop_
_entity.id
_entity.type
_entity.pdbx_description
1 polymer ?
#
loop_
_entity_poly.entity_id
_entity_poly.type
_entity_poly.pdbx_seq_one_letter_code
_entity_poly.pdbx_strand_id
1 'polypeptide(L)'
;MLGLRTAIYKVSDLAAAKDWYAEAFGVAPYFDEAFYVGFNIAGYELGLMPDPMPAGGKADNVLTYWGVEDIDGEVARLCGLGGTVHAAPANVGGEIVVASV
;
A
#
# COMPACT_ATOMS: atom_id res chain seq x y z
N MET A 1 -4.12 19.77 15.52
CA MET A 1 -3.76 18.68 14.59
C MET A 1 -4.95 18.44 13.66
N LEU A 2 -4.71 18.13 12.37
CA LEU A 2 -5.77 18.05 11.34
C LEU A 2 -6.01 16.62 10.78
N GLY A 3 -5.50 15.59 11.48
CA GLY A 3 -5.63 14.18 11.09
C GLY A 3 -4.49 13.66 10.20
N LEU A 4 -4.49 12.34 9.95
CA LEU A 4 -3.58 11.67 9.01
C LEU A 4 -3.90 12.10 7.58
N ARG A 5 -2.87 12.37 6.78
CA ARG A 5 -3.01 12.81 5.37
C ARG A 5 -2.26 11.96 4.37
N THR A 6 -1.19 11.30 4.79
CA THR A 6 -0.22 10.69 3.90
C THR A 6 0.30 9.40 4.48
N ALA A 7 0.31 8.34 3.67
CA ALA A 7 1.06 7.12 3.91
C ALA A 7 2.26 7.09 2.96
N ILE A 8 3.47 6.88 3.47
CA ILE A 8 4.69 6.77 2.64
C ILE A 8 5.25 5.37 2.78
N TYR A 9 5.37 4.68 1.65
CA TYR A 9 6.01 3.38 1.57
C TYR A 9 7.41 3.53 1.00
N LYS A 10 8.39 3.07 1.78
CA LYS A 10 9.78 3.04 1.35
C LYS A 10 10.03 1.73 0.59
N VAL A 11 10.47 1.84 -0.65
CA VAL A 11 10.58 0.72 -1.59
C VAL A 11 12.00 0.57 -2.10
N SER A 12 12.43 -0.67 -2.35
CA SER A 12 13.77 -0.97 -2.88
C SER A 12 13.91 -0.68 -4.37
N ASP A 13 12.80 -0.76 -5.11
CA ASP A 13 12.72 -0.43 -6.54
C ASP A 13 11.50 0.46 -6.76
N LEU A 14 11.74 1.74 -7.04
CA LEU A 14 10.68 2.74 -7.21
C LEU A 14 9.88 2.53 -8.50
N ALA A 15 10.54 2.09 -9.58
CA ALA A 15 9.87 1.92 -10.86
C ALA A 15 8.92 0.72 -10.81
N ALA A 16 9.41 -0.43 -10.31
CA ALA A 16 8.58 -1.61 -10.13
C ALA A 16 7.43 -1.36 -9.15
N ALA A 17 7.70 -0.65 -8.05
CA ALA A 17 6.66 -0.30 -7.09
C ALA A 17 5.59 0.62 -7.69
N LYS A 18 5.97 1.64 -8.46
CA LYS A 18 5.03 2.52 -9.14
C LYS A 18 4.06 1.72 -10.01
N ASP A 19 4.59 0.84 -10.86
CA ASP A 19 3.78 0.08 -11.80
C ASP A 19 2.80 -0.84 -11.04
N TRP A 20 3.29 -1.52 -10.01
CA TRP A 20 2.46 -2.38 -9.16
C TRP A 20 1.37 -1.60 -8.43
N TYR A 21 1.70 -0.47 -7.79
CA TYR A 21 0.71 0.33 -7.05
C TYR A 21 -0.30 1.01 -7.97
N ALA A 22 0.10 1.40 -9.20
CA ALA A 22 -0.82 1.92 -10.19
C ALA A 22 -1.85 0.87 -10.62
N GLU A 23 -1.44 -0.37 -10.81
CA GLU A 23 -2.35 -1.49 -11.11
C GLU A 23 -3.18 -1.90 -9.88
N ALA A 24 -2.56 -1.95 -8.70
CA ALA A 24 -3.22 -2.32 -7.45
C ALA A 24 -4.36 -1.35 -7.11
N PHE A 25 -4.18 -0.04 -7.30
CA PHE A 25 -5.22 0.95 -7.02
C PHE A 25 -6.05 1.35 -8.24
N GLY A 26 -5.67 0.92 -9.45
CA GLY A 26 -6.34 1.35 -10.69
C GLY A 26 -6.23 2.85 -10.96
N VAL A 27 -5.19 3.51 -10.43
CA VAL A 27 -5.00 4.96 -10.48
C VAL A 27 -3.56 5.27 -10.92
N ALA A 28 -3.41 6.14 -11.91
CA ALA A 28 -2.10 6.64 -12.31
C ALA A 28 -1.54 7.63 -11.27
N PRO A 29 -0.22 7.67 -11.06
CA PRO A 29 0.38 8.67 -10.17
C PRO A 29 0.15 10.08 -10.72
N TYR A 30 -0.06 11.05 -9.84
CA TYR A 30 -0.12 12.46 -10.22
C TYR A 30 1.27 13.11 -10.24
N PHE A 31 2.25 12.45 -9.62
CA PHE A 31 3.64 12.88 -9.54
C PHE A 31 4.55 11.66 -9.71
N ASP A 32 5.54 11.75 -10.60
CA ASP A 32 6.43 10.64 -10.97
C ASP A 32 7.83 11.18 -11.27
N GLU A 33 8.72 11.10 -10.28
CA GLU A 33 10.12 11.49 -10.39
C GLU A 33 11.01 10.39 -9.79
N ALA A 34 12.29 10.38 -10.18
CA ALA A 34 13.24 9.35 -9.76
C ALA A 34 13.43 9.23 -8.23
N PHE A 35 13.02 10.25 -7.47
CA PHE A 35 13.13 10.30 -6.01
C PHE A 35 11.79 10.12 -5.28
N TYR A 36 10.64 10.21 -5.97
CA TYR A 36 9.32 10.13 -5.34
C TYR A 36 8.21 9.91 -6.37
N VAL A 37 7.26 9.05 -6.03
CA VAL A 37 6.01 8.87 -6.79
C VAL A 37 4.83 9.13 -5.86
N GLY A 38 3.85 9.90 -6.31
CA GLY A 38 2.67 10.28 -5.53
C GLY A 38 1.36 9.89 -6.20
N PHE A 39 0.46 9.30 -5.43
CA PHE A 39 -0.89 8.93 -5.84
C PHE A 39 -1.94 9.63 -4.98
N ASN A 40 -3.07 9.96 -5.59
CA ASN A 40 -4.27 10.36 -4.86
C ASN A 40 -5.25 9.17 -4.84
N ILE A 41 -5.36 8.52 -3.68
CA ILE A 41 -6.25 7.39 -3.45
C ILE A 41 -7.46 7.88 -2.66
N ALA A 42 -8.58 8.10 -3.34
CA ALA A 42 -9.83 8.58 -2.74
C ALA A 42 -9.68 9.83 -1.83
N GLY A 43 -8.78 10.75 -2.18
CA GLY A 43 -8.50 11.97 -1.41
C GLY A 43 -7.36 11.86 -0.38
N TYR A 44 -6.72 10.69 -0.27
CA TYR A 44 -5.56 10.45 0.58
C TYR A 44 -4.28 10.30 -0.25
N GLU A 45 -3.17 10.78 0.30
CA GLU A 45 -1.85 10.66 -0.33
C GLU A 45 -1.25 9.28 -0.05
N LEU A 46 -0.87 8.58 -1.13
CA LEU A 46 0.06 7.46 -1.08
C LEU A 46 1.37 7.89 -1.78
N GLY A 47 2.45 7.95 -0.99
CA GLY A 47 3.79 8.25 -1.48
C GLY A 47 4.66 7.00 -1.56
N LEU A 48 5.42 6.86 -2.64
CA LEU A 48 6.49 5.88 -2.77
C LEU A 48 7.83 6.60 -2.77
N MET A 49 8.77 6.12 -1.96
CA MET A 49 10.09 6.72 -1.81
C MET A 49 11.18 5.64 -1.86
N PRO A 50 12.30 5.84 -2.57
CA PRO A 50 13.41 4.91 -2.53
C PRO A 50 13.93 4.71 -1.10
N ASP A 51 14.16 3.46 -0.72
CA ASP A 51 14.80 3.14 0.54
C ASP A 51 16.32 2.99 0.34
N PRO A 52 17.16 3.77 1.03
CA PRO A 52 18.61 3.64 0.92
C PRO A 52 19.17 2.42 1.66
N MET A 53 18.33 1.71 2.44
CA MET A 53 18.77 0.58 3.26
C MET A 53 18.62 -0.75 2.49
N PRO A 54 19.55 -1.72 2.64
CA PRO A 54 19.43 -3.03 2.01
C PRO A 54 18.16 -3.77 2.45
N ALA A 55 17.59 -4.56 1.54
CA ALA A 55 16.46 -5.44 1.84
C ALA A 55 16.79 -6.35 3.03
N GLY A 56 15.87 -6.43 4.01
CA GLY A 56 16.00 -7.28 5.20
C GLY A 56 16.47 -6.58 6.49
N GLY A 57 16.78 -5.28 6.45
CA GLY A 57 17.16 -4.50 7.64
C GLY A 57 16.00 -3.87 8.42
N LYS A 58 14.75 -4.04 7.99
CA LYS A 58 13.58 -3.39 8.58
C LYS A 58 12.68 -4.40 9.28
N ALA A 59 12.25 -4.03 10.49
CA ALA A 59 11.14 -4.68 11.17
C ALA A 59 9.83 -3.96 10.81
N ASP A 60 8.74 -4.71 10.73
CA ASP A 60 7.41 -4.15 10.49
C ASP A 60 6.99 -3.31 11.70
N ASN A 61 6.91 -1.99 11.50
CA ASN A 61 6.57 -1.05 12.57
C ASN A 61 5.51 -0.01 12.18
N VAL A 62 5.06 -0.04 10.93
CA VAL A 62 4.00 0.84 10.41
C VAL A 62 3.00 -0.02 9.63
N LEU A 63 1.74 0.03 10.05
CA LEU A 63 0.62 -0.62 9.38
C LEU A 63 -0.32 0.47 8.85
N THR A 64 -0.80 0.31 7.62
CA THR A 64 -1.79 1.19 6.98
C THR A 64 -2.88 0.32 6.38
N TYR A 65 -4.13 0.74 6.52
CA TYR A 65 -5.29 0.02 6.00
C TYR A 65 -6.05 0.91 5.01
N TRP A 66 -6.42 0.33 3.88
CA TRP A 66 -7.22 0.96 2.85
C TRP A 66 -8.62 0.33 2.87
N GLY A 67 -9.66 1.16 2.86
CA GLY A 67 -11.03 0.68 2.89
C GLY A 67 -11.42 0.01 1.57
N VAL A 68 -12.06 -1.15 1.66
CA VAL A 68 -12.56 -1.94 0.52
C VAL A 68 -13.97 -2.45 0.85
N GLU A 69 -14.77 -2.71 -0.19
CA GLU A 69 -16.13 -3.27 -0.02
C GLU A 69 -16.12 -4.79 0.19
N ASP A 70 -15.16 -5.50 -0.42
CA ASP A 70 -15.00 -6.97 -0.34
C ASP A 70 -13.54 -7.31 -0.02
N ILE A 71 -13.27 -7.69 1.22
CA ILE A 71 -11.90 -7.97 1.67
C ILE A 71 -11.35 -9.28 1.10
N ASP A 72 -12.18 -10.29 0.94
CA ASP A 72 -11.74 -11.60 0.44
C ASP A 72 -11.44 -11.52 -1.06
N GLY A 73 -12.32 -10.86 -1.80
CA GLY A 73 -12.11 -10.56 -3.22
C GLY A 73 -10.83 -9.74 -3.44
N GLU A 74 -10.60 -8.73 -2.61
CA GLU A 74 -9.47 -7.82 -2.82
C GLU A 74 -8.13 -8.40 -2.39
N VAL A 75 -8.09 -9.21 -1.32
CA VAL A 75 -6.90 -10.00 -0.98
C VAL A 75 -6.57 -10.96 -2.12
N ALA A 76 -7.55 -11.67 -2.68
CA ALA A 76 -7.34 -12.56 -3.80
C ALA A 76 -6.81 -11.83 -5.05
N ARG A 77 -7.35 -10.64 -5.36
CA ARG A 77 -6.90 -9.82 -6.49
C ARG A 77 -5.46 -9.34 -6.31
N LEU A 78 -5.12 -8.79 -5.14
CA LEU A 78 -3.76 -8.31 -4.85
C LEU A 78 -2.73 -9.44 -4.89
N CYS A 79 -3.10 -10.64 -4.41
CA CYS A 79 -2.26 -11.83 -4.58
C CYS A 79 -2.11 -12.25 -6.04
N GLY A 80 -3.16 -12.12 -6.86
CA GLY A 80 -3.10 -12.32 -8.30
C GLY A 80 -2.13 -11.36 -9.01
N LEU A 81 -1.90 -10.18 -8.46
CA LEU A 81 -0.91 -9.20 -8.92
C LEU A 81 0.51 -9.44 -8.38
N GLY A 82 0.75 -10.56 -7.69
CA GLY A 82 2.04 -10.91 -7.10
C GLY A 82 2.26 -10.44 -5.65
N GLY A 83 1.23 -9.89 -5.00
CA GLY A 83 1.23 -9.64 -3.55
C GLY A 83 1.23 -10.94 -2.73
N THR A 84 1.62 -10.88 -1.46
CA THR A 84 1.71 -12.09 -0.61
C THR A 84 1.01 -11.83 0.71
N VAL A 85 0.01 -12.65 1.05
CA VAL A 85 -0.70 -12.53 2.32
C VAL A 85 0.28 -12.54 3.50
N HIS A 86 0.37 -11.41 4.19
CA HIS A 86 1.10 -11.25 5.43
C HIS A 86 0.20 -11.57 6.64
N ALA A 87 -1.08 -11.16 6.58
CA ALA A 87 -2.10 -11.54 7.57
C ALA A 87 -3.44 -11.77 6.86
N ALA A 88 -4.02 -12.96 7.05
CA ALA A 88 -5.31 -13.30 6.47
C ALA A 88 -6.45 -12.43 7.04
N PRO A 89 -7.54 -12.23 6.29
CA PRO A 89 -8.75 -11.56 6.78
C PRO A 89 -9.20 -12.09 8.14
N ALA A 90 -9.28 -11.18 9.12
CA ALA A 90 -9.72 -11.49 10.47
C ALA A 90 -10.63 -10.39 11.01
N ASN A 91 -11.76 -10.78 11.62
CA ASN A 91 -12.64 -9.85 12.31
C ASN A 91 -11.96 -9.38 13.61
N VAL A 92 -11.89 -8.06 13.79
CA VAL A 92 -11.23 -7.41 14.95
C VAL A 92 -12.22 -6.70 15.87
N GLY A 93 -13.51 -6.94 15.68
CA GLY A 93 -14.61 -6.39 16.46
C GLY A 93 -15.63 -5.67 15.60
N GLY A 94 -16.92 -5.87 15.92
CA GLY A 94 -18.03 -5.28 15.18
C GLY A 94 -18.03 -5.72 13.71
N GLU A 95 -18.22 -4.75 12.82
CA GLU A 95 -18.29 -4.95 11.37
C GLU A 95 -16.91 -4.84 10.69
N ILE A 96 -15.82 -4.73 11.45
CA ILE A 96 -14.48 -4.50 10.92
C ILE A 96 -13.72 -5.81 10.74
N VAL A 97 -13.26 -6.04 9.52
CA VAL A 97 -12.33 -7.10 9.13
C VAL A 97 -11.08 -6.45 8.56
N VAL A 98 -9.91 -6.96 8.91
CA VAL A 98 -8.62 -6.46 8.41
C VAL A 98 -7.77 -7.60 7.86
N ALA A 99 -6.92 -7.28 6.89
CA ALA A 99 -5.93 -8.17 6.30
C ALA A 99 -4.69 -7.36 5.91
N SER A 100 -3.58 -8.05 5.60
CA SER A 100 -2.40 -7.45 4.97
C SER A 100 -1.83 -8.38 3.91
N VAL A 101 -1.41 -7.82 2.78
CA VAL A 101 -0.92 -8.47 1.55
C VAL A 101 0.36 -7.80 1.09
#